data_AF-A0A2G9TMF1-F1
#
_entry.id   AF-A0A2G9TMF1-F1
#
_cell.length_a   1.000
_cell.length_b   1.000
_cell.length_c   1.000
_cell.angle_alpha   90.00
_cell.angle_beta   90.00
_cell.angle_gamma   90.00
#
_symmetry.space_group_name_H-M   'P 1'
#
loop_
_entity.id
_entity.type
_entity.pdbx_description
1 polymer ?
#
loop_
_entity_poly.entity_id
_entity_poly.type
_entity_poly.pdbx_seq_one_letter_code
_entity_poly.pdbx_strand_id
1 'polypeptide(L)' 'IRTPYKVRYGKDLENELRRELSGDLEDVILALMQTPTKRDVLDLHRAMKGFGTDEKVLIEILASRSNEEIRAI' A
#
# COMPACT_ATOMS: atom_id res chain seq x y z
N ILE A 1 -10.70 6.07 -9.15
CA ILE A 1 -10.20 7.34 -9.73
C ILE A 1 -8.93 7.21 -10.60
N ARG A 2 -8.07 6.20 -10.38
CA ARG A 2 -6.86 5.98 -11.19
C ARG A 2 -7.15 5.89 -12.70
N THR A 3 -8.08 5.03 -13.09
CA THR A 3 -8.44 4.83 -14.52
C THR A 3 -8.99 6.10 -15.17
N PRO A 4 -10.00 6.81 -14.59
CA PRO A 4 -10.45 8.09 -15.13
C PRO A 4 -9.34 9.15 -15.26
N TYR A 5 -8.43 9.25 -14.29
CA TYR A 5 -7.33 10.21 -14.33
C TYR A 5 -6.35 9.90 -15.48
N LYS A 6 -5.98 8.63 -15.63
CA LYS A 6 -5.10 8.18 -16.72
C LYS A 6 -5.71 8.43 -18.09
N VAL A 7 -7.01 8.19 -18.26
CA VAL A 7 -7.73 8.46 -19.52
C VAL A 7 -7.76 9.96 -19.83
N ARG A 8 -8.03 10.80 -18.83
CA ARG A 8 -8.19 12.25 -19.03
C ARG A 8 -6.88 12.99 -19.26
N TYR A 9 -5.82 12.61 -18.54
CA TYR A 9 -4.56 13.36 -18.53
C TYR A 9 -3.37 12.60 -19.13
N GLY A 10 -3.54 11.32 -19.48
CA GLY A 10 -2.45 10.48 -20.01
C GLY A 10 -1.35 10.14 -19.00
N LYS A 11 -1.53 10.52 -17.72
CA LYS A 11 -0.52 10.38 -16.66
C LYS A 11 -0.95 9.37 -15.61
N ASP A 12 0.02 8.76 -14.94
CA ASP A 12 -0.22 7.88 -13.81
C ASP A 12 -0.42 8.70 -12.52
N LEU A 13 -1.60 8.56 -11.90
CA LEU A 13 -1.98 9.35 -10.74
C LEU A 13 -1.09 9.10 -9.53
N GLU A 14 -0.66 7.86 -9.28
CA GLU A 14 0.21 7.57 -8.13
C GLU A 14 1.58 8.24 -8.31
N ASN A 15 2.13 8.19 -9.53
CA ASN A 15 3.41 8.83 -9.82
C ASN A 15 3.36 10.35 -9.75
N GLU A 16 2.25 10.98 -10.16
CA GLU A 16 2.12 12.44 -10.00
C GLU A 16 1.99 12.82 -8.52
N LEU A 17 1.27 12.04 -7.72
CA LEU A 17 1.17 12.31 -6.28
C LEU A 17 2.53 12.17 -5.56
N ARG A 18 3.36 11.19 -5.96
CA ARG A 18 4.75 11.05 -5.47
C ARG A 18 5.65 12.25 -5.78
N ARG A 19 5.32 13.04 -6.81
CA ARG A 19 6.10 14.22 -7.19
C ARG A 19 5.68 15.46 -6.42
N GLU A 20 4.40 15.54 -6.06
CA GLU A 20 3.80 16.73 -5.45
C GLU A 20 3.73 16.64 -3.93
N LEU A 21 3.67 15.43 -3.36
CA LEU A 21 3.60 15.21 -1.92
C LEU A 21 4.95 14.72 -1.40
N SER A 22 5.17 14.90 -0.10
CA SER A 22 6.34 14.36 0.59
C SER A 22 6.01 14.01 2.04
N GLY A 23 6.83 13.13 2.63
CA GLY A 23 6.71 12.72 4.04
C GLY A 23 5.42 11.96 4.33
N ASP A 24 4.95 12.04 5.59
CA ASP A 24 3.82 11.26 6.08
C ASP A 24 2.53 11.45 5.26
N LEU A 25 2.33 12.66 4.72
CA LEU A 25 1.16 12.96 3.88
C LEU A 25 1.19 12.16 2.56
N GLU A 26 2.36 12.04 1.93
CA GLU A 26 2.53 11.24 0.73
C GLU A 26 2.19 9.77 1.02
N ASP A 27 2.75 9.23 2.10
CA ASP A 27 2.55 7.83 2.48
C ASP A 27 1.07 7.50 2.74
N VAL A 28 0.37 8.36 3.48
CA VAL A 28 -1.07 8.16 3.77
C VAL A 28 -1.89 8.23 2.49
N ILE A 29 -1.64 9.22 1.62
CA ILE A 29 -2.42 9.38 0.39
C ILE A 29 -2.19 8.19 -0.56
N LEU A 30 -0.94 7.74 -0.72
CA LEU A 30 -0.63 6.58 -1.55
C LEU A 30 -1.21 5.29 -0.98
N ALA A 31 -1.22 5.13 0.35
CA ALA A 31 -1.86 4.00 1.01
C ALA A 31 -3.37 3.96 0.73
N LEU A 32 -4.05 5.11 0.82
CA LEU A 32 -5.49 5.23 0.53
C LEU A 32 -5.86 4.95 -0.93
N MET A 33 -4.89 5.05 -1.85
CA MET A 33 -5.10 4.69 -3.25
C MET A 33 -5.00 3.18 -3.49
N GLN A 34 -4.38 2.40 -2.60
CA GLN A 34 -4.18 0.97 -2.77
C GLN A 34 -5.46 0.19 -2.43
N THR A 35 -5.62 -0.99 -3.04
CA THR A 35 -6.63 -1.93 -2.52
C THR A 35 -6.15 -2.47 -1.18
N PRO A 36 -7.06 -2.86 -0.26
CA PRO A 36 -6.67 -3.41 1.05
C PRO A 36 -5.63 -4.54 0.92
N THR A 37 -5.88 -5.50 0.03
CA THR A 37 -4.96 -6.60 -0.25
C THR A 37 -3.58 -6.13 -0.73
N LYS A 38 -3.53 -5.16 -1.65
CA LYS A 38 -2.25 -4.62 -2.16
C LYS A 38 -1.49 -3.90 -1.05
N ARG A 39 -2.19 -3.22 -0.14
CA ARG A 39 -1.61 -2.55 1.01
C ARG A 39 -0.96 -3.56 1.95
N ASP A 40 -1.70 -4.62 2.29
CA ASP A 40 -1.22 -5.70 3.16
C ASP A 40 0.02 -6.39 2.59
N VAL A 41 0.03 -6.73 1.29
CA VAL A 41 1.21 -7.31 0.60
C VAL A 41 2.43 -6.39 0.71
N LEU A 42 2.26 -5.09 0.51
CA LEU A 42 3.35 -4.12 0.56
C LEU A 42 3.89 -3.95 1.98
N ASP A 43 3.02 -3.92 2.98
CA ASP A 43 3.42 -3.78 4.38
C ASP A 43 4.12 -5.05 4.89
N LEU A 44 3.62 -6.24 4.55
CA LEU A 44 4.31 -7.50 4.81
C LEU A 44 5.69 -7.55 4.14
N HIS A 45 5.78 -7.18 2.86
CA HIS A 45 7.06 -7.14 2.17
C HIS A 45 8.05 -6.18 2.83
N ARG A 46 7.59 -4.98 3.19
CA ARG A 46 8.43 -3.98 3.89
C ARG A 46 8.89 -4.49 5.26
N ALA A 47 7.99 -5.12 6.01
CA ALA A 47 8.28 -5.68 7.33
C ALA A 47 9.37 -6.77 7.27
N MET A 48 9.52 -7.49 6.16
CA MET A 48 10.49 -8.60 6.00
C MET A 48 11.75 -8.25 5.19
N LYS A 49 11.83 -7.05 4.59
CA LYS A 49 12.88 -6.73 3.61
C LYS A 49 14.27 -6.51 4.24
N GLY A 50 14.33 -6.12 5.51
CA GLY A 50 15.55 -5.66 6.19
C GLY A 50 16.36 -6.74 6.89
N PHE A 51 17.43 -6.32 7.59
CA PHE A 51 18.13 -7.20 8.53
C PHE A 51 17.30 -7.29 9.82
N GLY A 52 16.47 -8.32 9.89
CA GLY A 52 15.44 -8.45 10.91
C GLY A 52 14.04 -8.22 10.33
N THR A 53 13.06 -8.24 11.20
CA THR A 53 11.65 -8.23 10.83
C THR A 53 10.93 -7.16 11.66
N ASP A 54 9.94 -6.48 11.10
CA ASP A 54 8.98 -5.72 11.90
C ASP A 54 7.87 -6.65 12.37
N GLU A 55 8.09 -7.30 13.53
CA GLU A 55 7.15 -8.29 14.04
C GLU A 55 5.80 -7.68 14.40
N LYS A 56 5.73 -6.38 14.72
CA LYS A 56 4.46 -5.72 15.06
C LYS A 56 3.55 -5.67 13.84
N VAL A 57 4.09 -5.28 12.68
CA VAL A 57 3.33 -5.25 11.42
C VAL A 57 2.91 -6.67 11.01
N LEU A 58 3.80 -7.65 11.13
CA LEU A 58 3.45 -9.04 10.83
C LEU A 58 2.32 -9.56 11.72
N ILE A 59 2.41 -9.35 13.03
CA ILE A 59 1.39 -9.79 13.99
C ILE A 59 0.07 -9.09 13.70
N GLU A 60 0.08 -7.77 13.48
CA GLU A 60 -1.13 -7.02 13.18
C GLU A 60 -1.85 -7.61 11.97
N ILE A 61 -1.15 -7.79 10.84
CA ILE A 61 -1.76 -8.32 9.62
C ILE A 61 -2.21 -9.77 9.82
N LEU A 62 -1.31 -10.67 10.21
CA LEU A 62 -1.61 -12.09 10.24
C LEU A 62 -2.64 -12.47 11.33
N ALA A 63 -2.74 -11.71 12.42
CA ALA A 63 -3.70 -12.00 13.50
C ALA A 63 -5.08 -11.35 13.31
N SER A 64 -5.20 -10.34 12.43
CA SER A 64 -6.47 -9.60 12.27
C SER A 64 -7.23 -9.89 10.97
N ARG A 65 -6.54 -10.39 9.92
CA ARG A 65 -7.20 -10.69 8.64
C ARG A 65 -7.94 -12.02 8.71
N SER A 66 -9.09 -12.07 8.03
CA SER A 66 -9.87 -13.30 7.85
C SER A 66 -9.15 -14.29 6.93
N ASN A 67 -9.58 -15.56 6.95
CA ASN A 67 -9.04 -16.58 6.05
C ASN A 67 -9.18 -16.24 4.57
N GLU A 68 -10.23 -15.50 4.19
CA GLU A 68 -10.42 -15.07 2.81
C GLU A 68 -9.42 -13.98 2.42
N GLU A 69 -9.22 -12.98 3.29
CA GLU A 69 -8.22 -11.93 3.09
C GLU A 69 -6.80 -12.51 3.06
N ILE A 70 -6.46 -13.43 3.97
CA ILE A 70 -5.16 -14.11 3.98
C ILE A 70 -4.90 -14.91 2.70
N ARG A 71 -5.93 -15.50 2.09
CA ARG A 71 -5.79 -16.20 0.80
C ARG A 71 -5.64 -15.24 -0.39
N ALA A 72 -6.13 -14.01 -0.24
CA ALA A 72 -6.05 -12.99 -1.28
C ALA A 72 -4.71 -12.23 -1.25
N ILE A 73 -4.09 -12.11 -0.07
CA ILE A 73 -2.72 -11.61 0.16
C ILE A 73 -1.70 -12.54 -0.51
#